data_AF-A0A0S7XDX3-F1
#
_entry.id   AF-A0A0S7XDX3-F1
#
_cell.length_a   1.000
_cell.length_b   1.000
_cell.length_c   1.000
_cell.angle_alpha   90.00
_cell.angle_beta   90.00
_cell.angle_gamma   90.00
#
_symmetry.space_group_name_H-M   'P 1'
#
loop_
_entity.id
_entity.type
_entity.pdbx_description
1 polymer ?
#
loop_
_entity_poly.entity_id
_entity_poly.type
_entity_poly.pdbx_seq_one_letter_code
_entity_poly.pdbx_strand_id
1 'polypeptide(L)'
;MQRVALTILLVFASTLFFCSSADGGFAPCQDTVRAEVVGNTINVYHDQAEWNCCATMVFELIAVQDTFNLLEFETFEVGPCFCICCFDLLTSIAHVPPGDYLVRVLSGHTGEVFGEIWVTVELGPWGEPWLGETAQSPCGGWNVGADDPASSTWGRVKALFR
;
A
#
# COMPACT_ATOMS: atom_id res chain seq x y z
N MET A 1 64.68 6.89 52.18
CA MET A 1 65.28 7.29 50.89
C MET A 1 64.45 6.67 49.77
N GLN A 2 64.30 7.46 48.70
CA GLN A 2 63.26 7.46 47.66
C GLN A 2 63.67 6.61 46.42
N ARG A 3 62.68 6.03 45.70
CA ARG A 3 62.60 5.69 44.25
C ARG A 3 61.43 4.69 44.03
N VAL A 4 60.26 5.07 43.51
CA VAL A 4 59.86 5.34 42.10
C VAL A 4 59.96 4.12 41.17
N ALA A 5 58.81 3.54 40.80
CA ALA A 5 58.48 2.91 39.49
C ALA A 5 56.95 2.64 39.46
N LEU A 6 56.11 3.35 38.69
CA LEU A 6 55.78 3.11 37.28
C LEU A 6 55.30 1.64 37.08
N THR A 7 54.12 1.29 36.55
CA THR A 7 53.57 1.70 35.25
C THR A 7 52.18 1.02 35.04
N ILE A 8 51.30 1.71 34.31
CA ILE A 8 50.21 1.20 33.45
C ILE A 8 48.90 0.73 34.11
N LEU A 9 47.99 1.70 34.24
CA LEU A 9 46.54 1.55 34.06
C LEU A 9 46.28 1.10 32.61
N LEU A 10 45.64 -0.05 32.41
CA LEU A 10 45.06 -0.46 31.11
C LEU A 10 43.59 -0.85 31.37
N VAL A 11 42.76 0.16 31.59
CA VAL A 11 41.31 0.02 31.51
C VAL A 11 40.98 -0.02 30.02
N PHE A 12 40.78 -1.22 29.48
CA PHE A 12 40.15 -1.43 28.18
C PHE A 12 38.69 -0.96 28.29
N ALA A 13 38.47 0.35 28.12
CA ALA A 13 37.18 0.91 27.82
C ALA A 13 36.89 0.59 26.35
N SER A 14 36.37 -0.61 26.10
CA SER A 14 35.79 -1.01 24.82
C SER A 14 34.51 -0.21 24.61
N THR A 15 34.64 1.03 24.15
CA THR A 15 33.54 1.81 23.60
C THR A 15 33.01 1.08 22.37
N LEU A 16 31.97 0.26 22.58
CA LEU A 16 31.07 -0.19 21.53
C LEU A 16 30.38 1.06 20.98
N PHE A 17 30.98 1.64 19.94
CA PHE A 17 30.27 2.55 19.04
C PHE A 17 29.17 1.74 18.38
N PHE A 18 27.97 1.78 18.95
CA PHE A 18 26.75 1.46 18.21
C PHE A 18 26.62 2.55 17.15
N CYS A 19 27.14 2.26 15.94
CA CYS A 19 26.69 2.96 14.75
C CYS A 19 25.19 2.65 14.62
N SER A 20 24.34 3.55 15.11
CA SER A 20 22.97 3.63 14.64
C SER A 20 23.03 4.02 13.16
N SER A 21 23.11 3.02 12.29
CA SER A 21 22.65 3.15 10.92
C SER A 21 21.16 3.43 11.01
N ALA A 22 20.81 4.71 11.10
CA ALA A 22 19.49 5.16 10.74
C ALA A 22 19.36 4.85 9.24
N ASP A 23 18.88 3.65 8.93
CA ASP A 23 18.34 3.37 7.61
C ASP A 23 17.29 4.44 7.37
N GLY A 24 17.58 5.35 6.44
CA GLY A 24 16.59 6.24 5.84
C GLY A 24 15.63 5.44 4.95
N GLY A 25 15.20 4.27 5.42
CA GLY A 25 14.18 3.47 4.77
C GLY A 25 12.87 4.24 4.84
N PHE A 26 12.15 4.26 3.72
CA PHE A 26 10.76 4.69 3.72
C PHE A 26 10.00 3.87 4.77
N ALA A 27 9.05 4.51 5.46
CA ALA A 27 8.17 3.78 6.37
C ALA A 27 7.49 2.63 5.59
N PRO A 28 7.33 1.45 6.21
CA PRO A 28 6.66 0.34 5.54
C PRO A 28 5.24 0.75 5.15
N CYS A 29 4.80 0.23 4.01
CA CYS A 29 3.43 0.36 3.54
C CYS A 29 2.48 -0.19 4.61
N GLN A 30 1.38 0.52 4.87
CA GLN A 30 0.43 0.12 5.92
C GLN A 30 -0.54 -0.97 5.46
N ASP A 31 -0.69 -1.16 4.14
CA ASP A 31 -1.44 -2.25 3.50
C ASP A 31 -2.83 -2.45 4.14
N THR A 32 -3.66 -1.42 4.07
CA THR A 32 -4.94 -1.38 4.78
C THR A 32 -6.10 -1.37 3.80
N VAL A 33 -7.01 -2.32 3.96
CA VAL A 33 -8.24 -2.38 3.16
C VAL A 33 -9.43 -1.82 3.96
N ARG A 34 -10.24 -0.98 3.31
CA ARG A 34 -11.53 -0.49 3.83
C ARG A 34 -12.56 -0.40 2.72
N ALA A 35 -13.84 -0.34 3.09
CA ALA A 35 -14.93 -0.17 2.13
C ALA A 35 -15.99 0.82 2.62
N GLU A 36 -16.63 1.51 1.69
CA GLU A 36 -17.73 2.44 1.92
C GLU A 36 -18.86 2.14 0.94
N VAL A 37 -20.11 2.16 1.42
CA VAL A 37 -21.30 1.97 0.59
C VAL A 37 -21.92 3.32 0.26
N VAL A 38 -22.07 3.60 -1.03
CA VAL A 38 -22.75 4.80 -1.55
C VAL A 38 -23.89 4.35 -2.46
N GLY A 39 -25.12 4.37 -1.93
CA GLY A 39 -26.28 3.82 -2.63
C GLY A 39 -26.14 2.31 -2.83
N ASN A 40 -26.08 1.88 -4.08
CA ASN A 40 -25.92 0.48 -4.51
C ASN A 40 -24.49 0.16 -4.99
N THR A 41 -23.53 1.00 -4.63
CA THR A 41 -22.14 0.87 -5.04
C THR A 41 -21.27 0.72 -3.80
N ILE A 42 -20.41 -0.30 -3.79
CA ILE A 42 -19.39 -0.49 -2.76
C ILE A 42 -18.08 0.08 -3.29
N ASN A 43 -17.58 1.15 -2.70
CA ASN A 43 -16.24 1.67 -2.95
C ASN A 43 -15.26 0.95 -2.03
N VAL A 44 -14.28 0.28 -2.61
CA VAL A 44 -13.24 -0.48 -1.92
C VAL A 44 -11.93 0.29 -2.07
N TYR A 45 -11.25 0.51 -0.96
CA TYR A 45 -9.98 1.22 -0.90
C TYR A 45 -8.93 0.27 -0.35
N HIS A 46 -7.81 0.18 -1.03
CA HIS A 46 -6.60 -0.48 -0.55
C HIS A 46 -5.54 0.61 -0.37
N ASP A 47 -5.49 1.17 0.83
CA ASP A 47 -4.62 2.29 1.17
C ASP A 47 -3.20 1.79 1.44
N GLN A 48 -2.20 2.45 0.85
CA GLN A 48 -0.80 2.09 0.96
C GLN A 48 -0.53 0.60 0.64
N ALA A 49 -1.10 0.08 -0.44
CA ALA A 49 -0.87 -1.26 -0.97
C ALA A 49 0.58 -1.40 -1.52
N GLU A 50 1.29 -2.44 -1.13
CA GLU A 50 2.70 -2.65 -1.49
C GLU A 50 2.86 -3.36 -2.85
N TRP A 51 3.28 -2.64 -3.89
CA TRP A 51 3.47 -3.19 -5.24
C TRP A 51 4.73 -2.67 -5.94
N ASN A 52 5.11 -3.28 -7.07
CA ASN A 52 6.23 -2.81 -7.88
C ASN A 52 5.93 -1.43 -8.49
N CYS A 53 6.89 -0.50 -8.48
CA CYS A 53 6.63 0.89 -8.89
C CYS A 53 6.18 1.08 -10.35
N CYS A 54 6.46 0.09 -11.19
CA CYS A 54 6.16 0.05 -12.62
C CYS A 54 4.92 -0.80 -12.92
N ALA A 55 4.28 -1.35 -11.90
CA ALA A 55 3.04 -2.09 -12.07
C ALA A 55 1.89 -1.12 -12.37
N THR A 56 1.09 -1.49 -13.36
CA THR A 56 -0.28 -1.01 -13.51
C THR A 56 -1.19 -2.07 -12.91
N MET A 57 -2.01 -1.67 -11.94
CA MET A 57 -2.94 -2.57 -11.27
C MET A 57 -4.16 -2.83 -12.15
N VAL A 58 -4.48 -4.11 -12.32
CA VAL A 58 -5.71 -4.59 -12.98
C VAL A 58 -6.52 -5.36 -11.95
N PHE A 59 -7.84 -5.26 -12.06
CA PHE A 59 -8.76 -5.84 -11.10
C PHE A 59 -9.71 -6.83 -11.77
N GLU A 60 -10.06 -7.89 -11.05
CA GLU A 60 -11.12 -8.82 -11.43
C GLU A 60 -12.08 -9.00 -10.25
N LEU A 61 -13.38 -9.08 -10.54
CA LEU A 61 -14.41 -9.33 -9.55
C LEU A 61 -14.99 -10.73 -9.73
N ILE A 62 -14.90 -11.56 -8.68
CA ILE A 62 -15.57 -12.85 -8.61
C ILE A 62 -16.60 -12.83 -7.49
N ALA A 63 -17.88 -12.81 -7.86
CA ALA A 63 -19.00 -12.90 -6.92
C ALA A 63 -19.38 -14.36 -6.68
N VAL A 64 -19.41 -14.79 -5.41
CA VAL A 64 -19.86 -16.11 -4.99
C VAL A 64 -20.79 -15.94 -3.79
N GLN A 65 -22.09 -16.14 -4.01
CA GLN A 65 -23.12 -15.91 -2.98
C GLN A 65 -22.99 -14.49 -2.39
N ASP A 66 -22.82 -14.38 -1.08
CA ASP A 66 -22.71 -13.12 -0.34
C ASP A 66 -21.24 -12.66 -0.20
N THR A 67 -20.33 -13.16 -1.04
CA THR A 67 -18.91 -12.80 -1.03
C THR A 67 -18.47 -12.22 -2.36
N PHE A 68 -17.84 -11.05 -2.32
CA PHE A 68 -17.14 -10.44 -3.44
C PHE A 68 -15.64 -10.61 -3.25
N ASN A 69 -15.01 -11.41 -4.12
CA ASN A 69 -13.55 -11.52 -4.18
C ASN A 69 -13.05 -10.53 -5.24
N LEU A 70 -12.39 -9.47 -4.79
CA LEU A 70 -11.71 -8.50 -5.63
C LEU A 70 -10.24 -8.90 -5.76
N LEU A 71 -9.86 -9.35 -6.95
CA LEU A 71 -8.51 -9.79 -7.25
C LEU A 71 -7.69 -8.63 -7.82
N GLU A 72 -6.51 -8.40 -7.26
CA GLU A 72 -5.56 -7.38 -7.70
C GLU A 72 -4.38 -8.05 -8.43
N PHE A 73 -4.09 -7.60 -9.66
CA PHE A 73 -3.01 -8.12 -10.50
C PHE A 73 -2.02 -7.03 -10.85
N GLU A 74 -0.73 -7.33 -10.74
CA GLU A 74 0.31 -6.50 -11.33
C GLU A 74 0.44 -6.79 -12.83
N THR A 75 0.34 -5.75 -13.64
CA THR A 75 0.67 -5.82 -15.06
C THR A 75 1.79 -4.87 -15.41
N PHE A 76 2.62 -5.25 -16.38
CA PHE A 76 3.80 -4.50 -16.75
C PHE A 76 3.83 -4.27 -18.27
N GLU A 77 3.86 -3.01 -18.70
CA GLU A 77 3.97 -2.68 -20.13
C GLU A 77 5.38 -2.98 -20.67
N VAL A 78 6.41 -2.67 -19.88
CA VAL A 78 7.83 -2.80 -20.27
C VAL A 78 8.61 -3.82 -19.43
N GLY A 79 7.92 -4.59 -18.59
CA GLY A 79 8.50 -5.58 -17.67
C GLY A 79 8.61 -5.08 -16.21
N PRO A 80 8.89 -5.99 -15.25
CA PRO A 80 8.98 -5.65 -13.84
C PRO A 80 10.25 -4.84 -13.54
N CYS A 81 10.21 -4.11 -12.44
CA CYS A 81 11.27 -3.23 -11.96
C CYS A 81 11.67 -3.62 -10.54
N PHE A 82 12.90 -3.30 -10.15
CA PHE A 82 13.42 -3.61 -8.82
C PHE A 82 13.17 -2.46 -7.85
N CYS A 83 11.89 -2.11 -7.65
CA CYS A 83 11.52 -1.12 -6.65
C CYS A 83 10.08 -1.34 -6.17
N ILE A 84 9.84 -0.98 -4.92
CA ILE A 84 8.55 -1.14 -4.23
C ILE A 84 7.97 0.25 -3.93
N CYS A 85 6.66 0.36 -4.07
CA CYS A 85 5.88 1.57 -3.81
C CYS A 85 4.62 1.23 -3.03
N CYS A 86 4.22 2.14 -2.15
CA CYS A 86 2.90 2.12 -1.54
C CYS A 86 1.94 2.88 -2.46
N PHE A 87 0.90 2.22 -2.94
CA PHE A 87 -0.15 2.82 -3.77
C PHE A 87 -1.44 2.89 -2.99
N ASP A 88 -2.20 3.97 -3.18
CA ASP A 88 -3.60 3.97 -2.78
C ASP A 88 -4.43 3.53 -3.99
N LEU A 89 -5.11 2.39 -3.85
CA LEU A 89 -5.98 1.83 -4.89
C LEU A 89 -7.44 2.09 -4.52
N LEU A 90 -8.24 2.44 -5.52
CA LEU A 90 -9.68 2.55 -5.42
C LEU A 90 -10.30 1.65 -6.48
N THR A 91 -11.28 0.87 -6.07
CA THR A 91 -12.11 0.07 -6.97
C THR A 91 -13.55 0.13 -6.50
N SER A 92 -14.52 0.15 -7.40
CA SER A 92 -15.94 0.07 -7.02
C SER A 92 -16.60 -1.20 -7.54
N ILE A 93 -17.57 -1.69 -6.79
CA ILE A 93 -18.50 -2.75 -7.19
C ILE A 93 -19.86 -2.09 -7.35
N ALA A 94 -20.31 -1.95 -8.59
CA ALA A 94 -21.55 -1.25 -8.92
C ALA A 94 -22.73 -2.24 -9.05
N HIS A 95 -23.95 -1.70 -8.92
CA HIS A 95 -25.19 -2.47 -9.07
C HIS A 95 -25.34 -3.64 -8.08
N VAL A 96 -24.87 -3.44 -6.84
CA VAL A 96 -25.00 -4.43 -5.77
C VAL A 96 -26.46 -4.44 -5.28
N PRO A 97 -27.14 -5.59 -5.29
CA PRO A 97 -28.47 -5.72 -4.69
C PRO A 97 -28.43 -5.44 -3.17
N PRO A 98 -29.58 -5.15 -2.53
CA PRO A 98 -29.63 -5.02 -1.09
C PRO A 98 -29.24 -6.34 -0.38
N GLY A 99 -28.39 -6.24 0.65
CA GLY A 99 -27.90 -7.40 1.40
C GLY A 99 -26.64 -7.10 2.23
N ASP A 100 -26.22 -8.10 3.01
CA ASP A 100 -24.96 -8.09 3.75
C ASP A 100 -23.92 -8.90 2.96
N TYR A 101 -22.78 -8.28 2.68
CA TYR A 101 -21.74 -8.87 1.83
C TYR A 101 -20.38 -8.84 2.50
N LEU A 102 -19.61 -9.91 2.31
CA LEU A 102 -18.19 -9.95 2.61
C LEU A 102 -17.39 -9.52 1.39
N VAL A 103 -16.69 -8.41 1.47
CA VAL A 103 -15.72 -7.99 0.46
C VAL A 103 -14.33 -8.47 0.88
N ARG A 104 -13.66 -9.18 -0.02
CA ARG A 104 -12.30 -9.69 0.18
C ARG A 104 -11.42 -9.11 -0.92
N VAL A 105 -10.29 -8.53 -0.54
CA VAL A 105 -9.28 -8.05 -1.49
C VAL A 105 -8.11 -9.01 -1.44
N LEU A 106 -7.72 -9.55 -2.60
CA LEU A 106 -6.74 -10.62 -2.69
C LEU A 106 -5.75 -10.38 -3.82
N SER A 107 -4.55 -10.94 -3.67
CA SER A 107 -3.63 -11.09 -4.79
C SER A 107 -4.23 -12.03 -5.83
N GLY A 108 -4.36 -11.54 -7.06
CA GLY A 108 -4.82 -12.35 -8.19
C GLY A 108 -3.83 -13.45 -8.59
N HIS A 109 -2.54 -13.32 -8.21
CA HIS A 109 -1.52 -14.32 -8.52
C HIS A 109 -1.40 -15.42 -7.48
N THR A 110 -1.48 -15.08 -6.19
CA THR A 110 -1.22 -16.03 -5.08
C THR A 110 -2.48 -16.44 -4.33
N GLY A 111 -3.56 -15.66 -4.44
CA GLY A 111 -4.76 -15.81 -3.61
C GLY A 111 -4.58 -15.35 -2.17
N GLU A 112 -3.45 -14.71 -1.84
CA GLU A 112 -3.21 -14.09 -0.54
C GLU A 112 -4.26 -13.01 -0.26
N VAL A 113 -4.79 -12.97 0.96
CA VAL A 113 -5.82 -12.02 1.37
C VAL A 113 -5.14 -10.79 1.98
N PHE A 114 -5.33 -9.64 1.35
CA PHE A 114 -4.88 -8.35 1.89
C PHE A 114 -5.83 -7.82 2.96
N GLY A 115 -7.14 -8.04 2.77
CA GLY A 115 -8.13 -7.64 3.77
C GLY A 115 -9.54 -8.14 3.48
N GLU A 116 -10.37 -8.13 4.54
CA GLU A 116 -11.76 -8.57 4.50
C GLU A 116 -12.64 -7.58 5.28
N ILE A 117 -13.76 -7.17 4.66
CA ILE A 117 -14.66 -6.15 5.22
C ILE A 117 -16.10 -6.58 4.97
N TRP A 118 -16.91 -6.57 6.04
CA TRP A 118 -18.35 -6.69 5.93
C TRP A 118 -18.98 -5.33 5.60
N VAL A 119 -19.89 -5.32 4.63
CA VAL A 119 -20.67 -4.14 4.26
C VAL A 119 -22.15 -4.50 4.11
N THR A 120 -23.01 -3.53 4.38
CA THR A 120 -24.46 -3.65 4.20
C THR A 120 -24.91 -2.68 3.12
N VAL A 121 -25.59 -3.20 2.10
CA VAL A 121 -26.22 -2.40 1.04
C VAL A 121 -27.71 -2.35 1.31
N GLU A 122 -28.26 -1.15 1.58
CA GLU A 122 -29.67 -1.00 1.96
C GLU A 122 -30.61 -0.87 0.75
N LEU A 123 -30.14 -0.24 -0.33
CA LEU A 123 -30.99 0.15 -1.47
C LEU A 123 -30.24 -0.05 -2.78
N GLY A 124 -30.92 -0.63 -3.77
CA GLY A 124 -30.35 -0.77 -5.12
C GLY A 124 -31.31 -1.44 -6.10
N PRO A 125 -31.10 -1.24 -7.41
CA PRO A 125 -31.76 -2.04 -8.42
C PRO A 125 -31.35 -3.50 -8.27
N TRP A 126 -32.30 -4.41 -8.50
CA TRP A 126 -31.97 -5.81 -8.69
C TRP A 126 -31.15 -5.95 -9.98
N GLY A 127 -29.91 -6.41 -9.86
CA GLY A 127 -28.97 -6.55 -10.96
C GLY A 127 -27.76 -7.39 -10.56
N GLU A 128 -26.97 -7.78 -11.56
CA GLU A 128 -25.72 -8.48 -11.32
C GLU A 128 -24.63 -7.46 -10.96
N PRO A 129 -23.94 -7.63 -9.82
CA PRO A 129 -22.79 -6.79 -9.46
C PRO A 129 -21.70 -6.86 -10.52
N TRP A 130 -21.07 -5.73 -10.83
CA TRP A 130 -19.94 -5.68 -11.76
C TRP A 130 -18.87 -4.71 -11.29
N LEU A 131 -17.65 -4.92 -11.80
CA LEU A 131 -16.47 -4.11 -11.51
C LEU A 131 -16.60 -2.71 -12.13
N GLY A 132 -16.81 -1.69 -11.30
CA GLY A 132 -17.00 -0.30 -11.68
C GLY A 132 -15.70 0.46 -11.94
N GLU A 133 -15.65 1.71 -11.44
CA GLU A 133 -14.48 2.57 -11.51
C GLU A 133 -13.27 1.95 -10.79
N THR A 134 -12.09 2.11 -11.37
CA THR A 134 -10.80 1.78 -10.77
C THR A 134 -9.86 2.97 -10.86
N ALA A 135 -9.02 3.15 -9.84
CA ALA A 135 -7.98 4.17 -9.82
C ALA A 135 -6.77 3.69 -9.01
N GLN A 136 -5.59 4.15 -9.42
CA GLN A 136 -4.31 3.87 -8.78
C GLN A 136 -3.58 5.19 -8.59
N SER A 137 -3.07 5.43 -7.37
CA SER A 137 -2.30 6.65 -7.08
C SER A 137 -0.93 6.65 -7.73
N PRO A 138 -0.21 7.79 -7.73
CA PRO A 138 1.25 7.76 -7.84
C PRO A 138 1.89 6.95 -6.71
N CYS A 139 3.16 6.57 -6.91
CA CYS A 139 3.97 5.95 -5.87
C CYS A 139 4.04 6.85 -4.62
N GLY A 140 3.65 6.30 -3.47
CA GLY A 140 3.56 6.96 -2.16
C GLY A 140 2.14 7.41 -1.76
N GLY A 141 1.13 7.16 -2.59
CA GLY A 141 -0.27 7.49 -2.30
C GLY A 141 -0.78 8.79 -2.94
N TRP A 142 -2.06 9.09 -2.76
CA TRP A 142 -2.73 10.28 -3.31
C TRP A 142 -2.22 11.61 -2.72
N ASN A 143 -1.66 11.56 -1.52
CA ASN A 143 -1.16 12.75 -0.81
C ASN A 143 0.27 13.15 -1.21
N VAL A 144 0.91 12.41 -2.11
CA VAL A 144 2.27 12.75 -2.59
C VAL A 144 2.23 14.07 -3.35
N GLY A 145 2.81 15.11 -2.73
CA GLY A 145 2.84 16.48 -3.26
C GLY A 145 1.70 17.38 -2.80
N ALA A 146 0.78 16.90 -1.95
CA ALA A 146 -0.31 17.70 -1.39
C ALA A 146 0.18 18.67 -0.29
N ASP A 147 1.26 18.34 0.41
CA ASP A 147 1.79 19.10 1.56
C ASP A 147 3.24 19.61 1.40
N ASP A 148 3.77 19.75 0.18
CA ASP A 148 5.06 20.46 0.02
C ASP A 148 4.83 21.91 -0.43
N PRO A 149 4.77 22.88 0.50
CA PRO A 149 4.97 24.27 0.16
C PRO A 149 6.43 24.44 -0.33
N ALA A 150 6.62 24.22 -1.63
CA ALA A 150 7.73 24.75 -2.42
C ALA A 150 9.17 24.34 -2.04
N SER A 151 9.47 23.11 -1.58
CA SER A 151 10.87 22.79 -1.23
C SER A 151 11.53 21.51 -1.78
N SER A 152 10.82 20.47 -2.24
CA SER A 152 11.49 19.27 -2.80
C SER A 152 11.36 19.20 -4.33
N THR A 153 12.30 19.85 -5.01
CA THR A 153 12.49 19.81 -6.48
C THR A 153 12.65 18.40 -7.05
N TRP A 154 12.99 17.40 -6.24
CA TRP A 154 13.19 16.03 -6.70
C TRP A 154 11.95 15.34 -7.25
N GLY A 155 10.76 15.61 -6.69
CA GLY A 155 9.50 15.04 -7.19
C GLY A 155 9.17 15.52 -8.61
N ARG A 156 9.36 16.83 -8.86
CA ARG A 156 9.17 17.43 -10.21
C ARG A 156 10.24 16.98 -11.20
N VAL A 157 11.49 16.81 -10.75
CA VAL A 157 12.58 16.34 -11.61
C VAL A 157 12.31 14.91 -12.09
N LYS A 158 11.87 13.99 -11.23
CA LYS A 158 11.54 12.62 -11.67
C LYS A 158 10.36 12.56 -12.64
N ALA A 159 9.39 13.45 -12.51
CA ALA A 159 8.26 13.53 -13.43
C ALA A 159 8.63 14.08 -14.83
N LEU A 160 9.72 14.86 -14.94
CA LEU A 160 10.19 15.45 -16.21
C LEU A 160 11.10 14.51 -17.03
N PHE A 161 11.58 13.42 -16.45
CA PHE A 161 12.43 12.42 -17.12
C PHE A 161 11.70 11.10 -17.39
N ARG A 162 10.37 11.12 -17.39
CA ARG A 162 9.51 10.05 -17.93
C ARG A 162 9.11 10.40 -19.36
#